data_AF-A0A1F0J3B8-F1
#
_entry.id   AF-A0A1F0J3B8-F1
#
_cell.length_a   1.000
_cell.length_b   1.000
_cell.length_c   1.000
_cell.angle_alpha   90.00
_cell.angle_beta   90.00
_cell.angle_gamma   90.00
#
_symmetry.space_group_name_H-M   'P 1'
#
loop_
_entity.id
_entity.type
_entity.pdbx_description
1 polymer ?
#
loop_
_entity_poly.entity_id
_entity_poly.type
_entity_poly.pdbx_seq_one_letter_code
_entity_poly.pdbx_strand_id
1 'polypeptide(L)'
;MKKLVFLFLSLLTAGSLFQACDNSKTYAEMLEDEKNAVNKFIKDNDIRVISLEEFERDTITASKEAGNGYDEYVAFSNGVYMQIVDRGGKEDKNGVEVINEVDTFANNNVICTRYVEQDMMTGDTTCFNVPLEKWMDISEYYKSPLTFRYVQNSSTVYGIVLSGDFDYDYLWTVANGYGTAIPSGWLIALPYLRNNAHVRLIVPSKMGHTTAQQYVNPYFYDIRKFEKAKS
;
A
#
# COMPACT_ATOMS: atom_id res chain seq x y z
N MET A 1 -9.77 60.08 -32.44
CA MET A 1 -8.70 59.08 -32.21
C MET A 1 -8.49 58.69 -30.74
N LYS A 2 -8.70 59.56 -29.74
CA LYS A 2 -8.51 59.20 -28.31
C LYS A 2 -9.46 58.11 -27.78
N LYS A 3 -10.74 58.09 -28.21
CA LYS A 3 -11.74 57.10 -27.73
C LYS A 3 -11.52 55.65 -28.24
N LEU A 4 -10.85 55.49 -29.39
CA LEU A 4 -10.54 54.19 -29.97
C LEU A 4 -9.29 53.56 -29.35
N VAL A 5 -8.32 54.37 -28.92
CA VAL A 5 -7.11 53.89 -28.23
C VAL A 5 -7.47 53.30 -26.85
N PHE A 6 -8.41 53.88 -26.11
CA PHE A 6 -8.88 53.30 -24.85
C PHE A 6 -9.64 51.98 -25.03
N LEU A 7 -10.37 51.81 -26.14
CA LEU A 7 -11.08 50.56 -26.47
C LEU A 7 -10.08 49.44 -26.79
N PHE A 8 -9.02 49.73 -27.56
CA PHE A 8 -7.97 48.76 -27.86
C PHE A 8 -7.10 48.44 -26.64
N LEU A 9 -6.82 49.43 -25.79
CA LEU A 9 -6.07 49.21 -24.55
C LEU A 9 -6.86 48.41 -23.51
N SER A 10 -8.20 48.60 -23.44
CA SER A 10 -9.07 47.81 -22.56
C SER A 10 -9.25 46.37 -23.05
N LEU A 11 -9.29 46.14 -24.38
CA LEU A 11 -9.33 44.79 -24.94
C LEU A 11 -8.01 44.02 -24.75
N LEU A 12 -6.86 44.70 -24.82
CA LEU A 12 -5.55 44.07 -24.56
C LEU A 12 -5.35 43.70 -23.08
N THR A 13 -5.90 44.47 -22.14
CA THR A 13 -5.87 44.13 -20.70
C THR A 13 -6.94 43.11 -20.29
N ALA A 14 -8.05 42.98 -21.02
CA ALA A 14 -9.06 41.96 -20.75
C ALA A 14 -8.69 40.58 -21.33
N GLY A 15 -7.82 40.53 -22.34
CA GLY A 15 -7.34 39.27 -22.94
C GLY A 15 -6.25 38.55 -22.16
N SER A 16 -5.69 39.17 -21.11
CA SER A 16 -4.65 38.56 -20.24
C SER A 16 -5.20 37.97 -18.93
N LEU A 17 -6.50 38.11 -18.65
CA LEU A 17 -7.15 37.60 -17.44
C LEU A 17 -7.79 36.20 -17.62
N PHE A 18 -7.65 35.60 -18.80
CA PHE A 18 -8.08 34.21 -19.05
C PHE A 18 -6.89 33.32 -19.41
N GLN A 19 -5.79 33.40 -18.65
CA GLN A 19 -5.01 32.18 -18.43
C GLN A 19 -5.78 31.35 -17.41
N ALA A 20 -6.79 30.63 -17.90
CA ALA A 20 -7.33 29.49 -17.16
C ALA A 20 -6.19 28.48 -17.06
N CYS A 21 -5.45 28.52 -15.95
CA CYS A 21 -4.61 27.41 -15.52
C CYS A 21 -5.54 26.27 -15.11
N ASP A 22 -6.24 25.67 -16.07
CA ASP A 22 -6.98 24.44 -15.84
C ASP A 22 -5.98 23.28 -15.85
N ASN A 23 -5.22 23.20 -14.76
CA ASN A 23 -4.34 22.06 -14.46
C ASN A 23 -5.09 20.99 -13.66
N SER A 24 -6.42 21.04 -13.60
CA SER A 24 -7.20 20.04 -12.88
C SER A 24 -7.34 18.78 -13.75
N LYS A 25 -6.66 17.71 -13.35
CA LYS A 25 -6.79 16.42 -14.03
C LYS A 25 -8.21 15.90 -13.82
N THR A 26 -8.82 15.42 -14.90
CA THR A 26 -10.06 14.66 -14.83
C THR A 26 -9.83 13.33 -14.12
N TYR A 27 -10.88 12.76 -13.53
CA TYR A 27 -10.80 11.45 -12.90
C TYR A 27 -10.30 10.35 -13.85
N ALA A 28 -10.66 10.43 -15.14
CA ALA A 28 -10.19 9.50 -16.16
C ALA A 28 -8.67 9.63 -16.41
N GLU A 29 -8.14 10.85 -16.45
CA GLU A 29 -6.69 11.09 -16.58
C GLU A 29 -5.94 10.58 -15.36
N MET A 30 -6.45 10.79 -14.14
CA MET A 30 -5.81 10.28 -12.94
C MET A 30 -5.79 8.73 -12.89
N LEU A 31 -6.84 8.07 -13.39
CA LEU A 31 -6.84 6.60 -13.54
C LEU A 31 -5.82 6.11 -14.57
N GLU A 32 -5.65 6.84 -15.66
CA GLU A 32 -4.63 6.50 -16.66
C GLU A 32 -3.21 6.71 -16.12
N ASP A 33 -3.00 7.78 -15.34
CA ASP A 33 -1.75 8.03 -14.63
C ASP A 33 -1.42 6.92 -13.63
N GLU A 34 -2.39 6.50 -12.81
CA GLU A 34 -2.26 5.36 -11.90
C GLU A 34 -1.81 4.10 -12.67
N LYS A 35 -2.51 3.78 -13.75
CA LYS A 35 -2.19 2.61 -14.58
C LYS A 35 -0.77 2.71 -15.16
N ASN A 36 -0.36 3.90 -15.60
CA ASN A 36 0.97 4.14 -16.13
C ASN A 36 2.05 3.98 -15.05
N ALA A 37 1.81 4.48 -13.83
CA ALA A 37 2.73 4.31 -12.71
C ALA A 37 2.87 2.86 -12.27
N VAL A 38 1.77 2.10 -12.20
CA VAL A 38 1.81 0.66 -11.91
C VAL A 38 2.60 -0.10 -12.97
N ASN A 39 2.32 0.13 -14.25
CA ASN A 39 3.04 -0.51 -15.35
C ASN A 39 4.54 -0.14 -15.37
N LYS A 40 4.85 1.13 -15.10
CA LYS A 40 6.22 1.61 -14.99
C LYS A 40 6.95 0.93 -13.83
N PHE A 41 6.33 0.81 -12.66
CA PHE A 41 6.92 0.13 -11.51
C PHE A 41 7.20 -1.35 -11.80
N ILE A 42 6.24 -2.07 -12.40
CA ILE A 42 6.41 -3.48 -12.78
C ILE A 42 7.59 -3.63 -13.74
N LYS A 43 7.68 -2.76 -14.74
CA LYS A 43 8.76 -2.78 -15.73
C LYS A 43 10.12 -2.43 -15.14
N ASP A 44 10.20 -1.35 -14.37
CA ASP A 44 11.46 -0.85 -13.82
C ASP A 44 12.08 -1.82 -12.80
N ASN A 45 11.24 -2.58 -12.10
CA ASN A 45 11.69 -3.58 -11.13
C ASN A 45 11.86 -4.99 -11.73
N ASP A 46 11.66 -5.16 -13.03
CA ASP A 46 11.73 -6.45 -13.73
C ASP A 46 10.83 -7.52 -13.06
N ILE A 47 9.59 -7.12 -12.75
CA ILE A 47 8.61 -7.98 -12.09
C ILE A 47 7.95 -8.90 -13.11
N ARG A 48 8.05 -10.20 -12.88
CA ARG A 48 7.27 -11.22 -13.59
C ARG A 48 5.87 -11.28 -13.00
N VAL A 49 4.85 -11.13 -13.84
CA VAL A 49 3.45 -11.24 -13.41
C VAL A 49 2.89 -12.61 -13.80
N ILE A 50 2.28 -13.31 -12.83
CA ILE A 50 1.56 -14.58 -13.03
C ILE A 50 0.05 -14.40 -12.78
N SER A 51 -0.76 -15.29 -13.36
CA SER A 51 -2.21 -15.28 -13.14
C SER A 51 -2.56 -15.85 -11.77
N LEU A 52 -3.75 -15.51 -11.27
CA LEU A 52 -4.30 -16.14 -10.06
C LEU A 52 -4.40 -17.67 -10.21
N GLU A 53 -4.78 -18.16 -11.39
CA GLU A 53 -4.88 -19.61 -11.66
C GLU A 53 -3.52 -20.31 -11.57
N GLU A 54 -2.44 -19.67 -12.06
CA GLU A 54 -1.08 -20.20 -11.94
C GLU A 54 -0.64 -20.22 -10.47
N PHE A 55 -0.88 -19.12 -9.76
CA PHE A 55 -0.55 -18.99 -8.35
C PHE A 55 -1.30 -19.99 -7.47
N GLU A 56 -2.60 -20.21 -7.67
CA GLU A 56 -3.40 -21.09 -6.81
C GLU A 56 -3.04 -22.59 -6.91
N ARG A 57 -2.11 -22.96 -7.81
CA ARG A 57 -1.57 -24.34 -7.90
C ARG A 57 -0.70 -24.71 -6.71
N ASP A 58 0.07 -23.77 -6.18
CA ASP A 58 0.98 -23.99 -5.05
C ASP A 58 1.06 -22.82 -4.05
N THR A 59 0.47 -21.68 -4.39
CA THR A 59 0.44 -20.40 -3.66
C THR A 59 1.82 -19.78 -3.43
N ILE A 60 2.83 -20.13 -4.23
CA ILE A 60 4.22 -19.68 -4.10
C ILE A 60 4.50 -18.58 -5.13
N THR A 61 5.35 -17.62 -4.76
CA THR A 61 5.93 -16.62 -5.67
C THR A 61 7.45 -16.60 -5.51
N ALA A 62 8.19 -16.44 -6.60
CA ALA A 62 9.62 -16.17 -6.53
C ALA A 62 9.93 -14.77 -5.97
N SER A 63 10.96 -14.65 -5.13
CA SER A 63 11.47 -13.37 -4.62
C SER A 63 12.98 -13.33 -4.62
N LYS A 64 13.56 -12.23 -5.12
CA LYS A 64 15.02 -12.01 -5.06
C LYS A 64 15.52 -11.97 -3.62
N GLU A 65 14.72 -11.43 -2.70
CA GLU A 65 15.06 -11.38 -1.28
C GLU A 65 15.08 -12.78 -0.64
N ALA A 66 14.18 -13.67 -1.07
CA ALA A 66 14.16 -15.07 -0.65
C ALA A 66 15.23 -15.94 -1.36
N GLY A 67 16.09 -15.35 -2.20
CA GLY A 67 17.17 -16.03 -2.90
C GLY A 67 16.80 -16.58 -4.29
N ASN A 68 15.63 -16.23 -4.84
CA ASN A 68 15.30 -16.54 -6.24
C ASN A 68 16.01 -15.60 -7.22
N GLY A 69 16.02 -15.94 -8.51
CA GLY A 69 16.64 -15.12 -9.54
C GLY A 69 15.81 -13.93 -10.03
N TYR A 70 14.53 -13.87 -9.66
CA TYR A 70 13.59 -12.86 -10.13
C TYR A 70 12.48 -12.63 -9.10
N ASP A 71 11.76 -11.52 -9.27
CA ASP A 71 10.59 -11.20 -8.48
C ASP A 71 9.33 -11.57 -9.28
N GLU A 72 8.44 -12.35 -8.67
CA GLU A 72 7.19 -12.81 -9.24
C GLU A 72 6.00 -12.33 -8.42
N TYR A 73 4.99 -11.79 -9.10
CA TYR A 73 3.79 -11.26 -8.47
C TYR A 73 2.56 -11.88 -9.11
N VAL A 74 1.62 -12.35 -8.28
CA VAL A 74 0.29 -12.74 -8.75
C VAL A 74 -0.58 -11.51 -8.96
N ALA A 75 -1.26 -11.43 -10.11
CA ALA A 75 -2.24 -10.38 -10.42
C ALA A 75 -3.66 -10.79 -10.05
N PHE A 76 -4.32 -9.98 -9.23
CA PHE A 76 -5.74 -10.12 -8.89
C PHE A 76 -6.64 -9.28 -9.80
N SER A 77 -7.89 -9.70 -9.97
CA SER A 77 -8.87 -9.01 -10.83
C SER A 77 -9.26 -7.60 -10.36
N ASN A 78 -8.95 -7.25 -9.12
CA ASN A 78 -9.15 -5.91 -8.54
C ASN A 78 -7.94 -4.99 -8.73
N GLY A 79 -6.92 -5.42 -9.47
CA GLY A 79 -5.73 -4.64 -9.81
C GLY A 79 -4.61 -4.71 -8.78
N VAL A 80 -4.77 -5.46 -7.69
CA VAL A 80 -3.70 -5.70 -6.72
C VAL A 80 -2.72 -6.73 -7.29
N TYR A 81 -1.43 -6.51 -7.06
CA TYR A 81 -0.38 -7.50 -7.30
C TYR A 81 0.26 -7.88 -5.97
N MET A 82 0.52 -9.17 -5.77
CA MET A 82 1.09 -9.68 -4.53
C MET A 82 2.30 -10.56 -4.77
N GLN A 83 3.35 -10.38 -3.97
CA GLN A 83 4.46 -11.30 -3.82
C GLN A 83 4.54 -11.73 -2.37
N ILE A 84 4.49 -13.05 -2.12
CA ILE A 84 4.78 -13.63 -0.81
C ILE A 84 6.30 -13.85 -0.74
N VAL A 85 6.99 -13.04 0.06
CA VAL A 85 8.44 -13.15 0.29
C VAL A 85 8.71 -14.26 1.30
N ASP A 86 7.96 -14.25 2.40
CA ASP A 86 7.88 -15.35 3.36
C ASP A 86 6.42 -15.59 3.74
N ARG A 87 5.93 -16.83 3.59
CA ARG A 87 4.55 -17.20 3.93
C ARG A 87 4.30 -17.12 5.44
N GLY A 88 5.34 -17.10 6.26
CA GLY A 88 5.26 -17.18 7.71
C GLY A 88 5.03 -18.63 8.19
N GLY A 89 4.77 -18.75 9.49
CA GLY A 89 4.57 -20.02 10.18
C GLY A 89 5.87 -20.70 10.62
N LYS A 90 7.04 -20.12 10.33
CA LYS A 90 8.31 -20.57 10.91
C LYS A 90 8.34 -20.24 12.39
N GLU A 91 8.42 -21.27 13.22
CA GLU A 91 8.56 -21.17 14.67
C GLU A 91 9.85 -21.86 15.10
N ASP A 92 10.65 -21.19 15.95
CA ASP A 92 11.76 -21.85 16.64
C ASP A 92 11.23 -22.65 17.83
N LYS A 93 11.25 -23.98 17.72
CA LYS A 93 10.95 -24.90 18.83
C LYS A 93 12.23 -25.57 19.27
N ASN A 94 12.81 -25.08 20.36
CA ASN A 94 14.05 -25.60 20.96
C ASN A 94 15.23 -25.62 19.97
N GLY A 95 15.36 -24.58 19.14
CA GLY A 95 16.44 -24.47 18.14
C GLY A 95 16.20 -25.25 16.85
N VAL A 96 14.98 -25.77 16.64
CA VAL A 96 14.55 -26.39 15.38
C VAL A 96 13.45 -25.53 14.77
N GLU A 97 13.66 -25.06 13.54
CA GLU A 97 12.63 -24.38 12.75
C GLU A 97 11.53 -25.39 12.40
N VAL A 98 10.31 -25.11 12.82
CA VAL A 98 9.11 -25.89 12.49
C VAL A 98 8.16 -24.99 11.73
N ILE A 99 7.61 -25.49 10.62
CA ILE A 99 6.56 -24.79 9.88
C ILE A 99 5.21 -25.16 10.50
N ASN A 100 4.58 -24.20 11.17
CA ASN A 100 3.22 -24.31 11.68
C ASN A 100 2.21 -23.97 10.57
N GLU A 101 1.78 -25.01 9.86
CA GLU A 101 0.89 -24.84 8.71
C GLU A 101 -0.53 -24.35 9.06
N VAL A 102 -0.92 -24.49 10.33
CA VAL A 102 -2.25 -24.14 10.82
C VAL A 102 -2.28 -22.77 11.50
N ASP A 103 -1.16 -22.05 11.60
CA ASP A 103 -1.09 -20.70 12.18
C ASP A 103 -1.53 -19.60 11.20
N THR A 104 -2.69 -19.80 10.56
CA THR A 104 -3.31 -18.87 9.60
C THR A 104 -4.13 -17.79 10.29
N PHE A 105 -4.39 -16.68 9.61
CA PHE A 105 -5.23 -15.61 10.15
C PHE A 105 -6.72 -15.98 10.08
N ALA A 106 -7.42 -15.83 11.20
CA ALA A 106 -8.85 -16.11 11.33
C ALA A 106 -9.64 -14.87 11.74
N ASN A 107 -10.96 -14.92 11.54
CA ASN A 107 -11.88 -13.87 11.98
C ASN A 107 -11.63 -13.49 13.45
N ASN A 108 -11.69 -12.19 13.74
CA ASN A 108 -11.40 -11.56 15.04
C ASN A 108 -9.95 -11.65 15.53
N ASN A 109 -9.00 -12.15 14.73
CA ASN A 109 -7.59 -12.02 15.07
C ASN A 109 -7.20 -10.55 15.14
N VAL A 110 -6.37 -10.20 16.14
CA VAL A 110 -5.68 -8.92 16.20
C VAL A 110 -4.32 -9.12 15.55
N ILE A 111 -4.02 -8.30 14.57
CA ILE A 111 -2.83 -8.41 13.72
C ILE A 111 -1.99 -7.15 13.90
N CYS A 112 -0.71 -7.33 14.23
CA CYS A 112 0.32 -6.32 14.28
C CYS A 112 1.09 -6.34 12.97
N THR A 113 1.25 -5.18 12.32
CA THR A 113 1.98 -5.07 11.06
C THR A 113 3.14 -4.11 11.11
N ARG A 114 4.22 -4.49 10.43
CA ARG A 114 5.40 -3.66 10.20
C ARG A 114 5.60 -3.49 8.70
N TYR A 115 5.65 -2.25 8.21
CA TYR A 115 5.64 -1.98 6.77
C TYR A 115 6.41 -0.71 6.38
N VAL A 116 6.70 -0.62 5.08
CA VAL A 116 7.06 0.61 4.36
C VAL A 116 6.09 0.79 3.20
N GLU A 117 5.54 1.99 3.06
CA GLU A 117 4.71 2.44 1.96
C GLU A 117 5.53 3.39 1.07
N GLN A 118 5.43 3.19 -0.24
CA GLN A 118 6.05 4.03 -1.25
C GLN A 118 4.99 4.51 -2.25
N ASP A 119 4.96 5.82 -2.47
CA ASP A 119 4.19 6.45 -3.53
C ASP A 119 4.76 6.02 -4.88
N MET A 120 3.94 5.42 -5.75
CA MET A 120 4.42 4.91 -7.04
C MET A 120 4.48 5.99 -8.13
N MET A 121 3.85 7.16 -7.91
CA MET A 121 3.92 8.31 -8.79
C MET A 121 5.24 9.07 -8.60
N THR A 122 5.67 9.25 -7.35
CA THR A 122 6.88 10.02 -7.01
C THR A 122 8.08 9.16 -6.66
N GLY A 123 7.86 7.94 -6.18
CA GLY A 123 8.89 7.06 -5.63
C GLY A 123 9.23 7.35 -4.17
N ASP A 124 8.53 8.27 -3.50
CA ASP A 124 8.82 8.66 -2.12
C ASP A 124 8.27 7.67 -1.10
N THR A 125 8.98 7.50 0.02
CA THR A 125 8.44 6.82 1.21
C THR A 125 7.49 7.74 1.95
N THR A 126 6.20 7.38 1.99
CA THR A 126 5.11 8.24 2.51
C THR A 126 4.60 7.82 3.89
N CYS A 127 4.61 6.53 4.19
CA CYS A 127 4.15 5.99 5.47
C CYS A 127 4.96 4.74 5.84
N PHE A 128 5.35 4.58 7.09
CA PHE A 128 6.13 3.41 7.52
C PHE A 128 6.08 3.31 9.04
N ASN A 129 6.46 2.15 9.56
CA ASN A 129 6.64 1.97 11.00
C ASN A 129 7.79 1.02 11.34
N VAL A 130 8.84 1.08 10.53
CA VAL A 130 10.10 0.37 10.70
C VAL A 130 11.26 1.37 10.75
N PRO A 131 12.35 1.07 11.45
CA PRO A 131 13.51 1.97 11.48
C PRO A 131 14.08 2.10 10.07
N LEU A 132 14.09 3.32 9.54
CA LEU A 132 14.71 3.68 8.28
C LEU A 132 15.85 4.66 8.55
N GLU A 133 16.97 4.51 7.83
CA GLU A 133 18.20 5.27 8.07
C GLU A 133 17.98 6.78 8.18
N LYS A 134 17.12 7.34 7.30
CA LYS A 134 16.78 8.77 7.26
C LYS A 134 16.05 9.29 8.51
N TRP A 135 15.41 8.41 9.28
CA TRP A 135 14.46 8.78 10.34
C TRP A 135 14.81 8.15 11.69
N MET A 136 16.05 7.68 11.87
CA MET A 136 16.49 7.02 13.09
C MET A 136 16.39 7.90 14.35
N ASP A 137 16.42 9.22 14.19
CA ASP A 137 16.27 10.22 15.25
C ASP A 137 14.81 10.44 15.71
N ILE A 138 13.81 10.00 14.93
CA ILE A 138 12.39 10.16 15.23
C ILE A 138 11.77 8.82 15.62
N SER A 139 12.04 8.39 16.85
CA SER A 139 11.59 7.08 17.33
C SER A 139 10.08 6.87 17.26
N GLU A 140 9.27 7.93 17.38
CA GLU A 140 7.81 7.85 17.31
C GLU A 140 7.31 7.25 15.99
N TYR A 141 8.06 7.42 14.89
CA TYR A 141 7.66 6.91 13.57
C TYR A 141 7.69 5.39 13.48
N TYR A 142 8.53 4.72 14.27
CA TYR A 142 8.73 3.28 14.17
C TYR A 142 8.66 2.54 15.51
N LYS A 143 8.34 3.23 16.60
CA LYS A 143 8.16 2.61 17.93
C LYS A 143 7.07 1.53 17.89
N SER A 144 5.91 1.86 17.35
CA SER A 144 4.70 1.02 17.46
C SER A 144 4.28 0.43 16.11
N PRO A 145 3.85 -0.83 16.07
CA PRO A 145 3.29 -1.42 14.85
C PRO A 145 1.90 -0.85 14.56
N LEU A 146 1.46 -0.98 13.32
CA LEU A 146 0.06 -0.79 12.97
C LEU A 146 -0.72 -2.02 13.40
N THR A 147 -1.57 -1.87 14.41
CA THR A 147 -2.36 -2.95 14.97
C THR A 147 -3.80 -2.83 14.49
N PHE A 148 -4.40 -3.92 14.01
CA PHE A 148 -5.80 -3.92 13.59
C PHE A 148 -6.51 -5.23 13.91
N ARG A 149 -7.84 -5.16 14.07
CA ARG A 149 -8.70 -6.33 14.14
C ARG A 149 -9.11 -6.75 12.74
N TYR A 150 -8.79 -7.98 12.37
CA TYR A 150 -9.26 -8.60 11.14
C TYR A 150 -10.68 -9.14 11.33
N VAL A 151 -11.61 -8.69 10.50
CA VAL A 151 -13.01 -9.14 10.52
C VAL A 151 -13.37 -9.74 9.18
N GLN A 152 -13.80 -11.00 9.21
CA GLN A 152 -14.28 -11.75 8.06
C GLN A 152 -15.64 -12.37 8.40
N ASN A 153 -16.67 -11.86 7.73
CA ASN A 153 -18.03 -12.40 7.77
C ASN A 153 -18.38 -13.00 6.42
N SER A 154 -19.54 -13.65 6.30
CA SER A 154 -20.02 -14.30 5.06
C SER A 154 -20.07 -13.38 3.83
N SER A 155 -20.12 -12.06 4.04
CA SER A 155 -20.39 -11.08 2.99
C SER A 155 -19.40 -9.91 2.98
N THR A 156 -18.54 -9.79 3.99
CA THR A 156 -17.66 -8.63 4.16
C THR A 156 -16.33 -9.04 4.79
N VAL A 157 -15.25 -8.45 4.29
CA VAL A 157 -13.90 -8.55 4.84
C VAL A 157 -13.38 -7.14 5.04
N TYR A 158 -12.96 -6.81 6.26
CA TYR A 158 -12.38 -5.51 6.59
C TYR A 158 -11.44 -5.60 7.79
N GLY A 159 -10.57 -4.61 7.94
CA GLY A 159 -9.68 -4.44 9.08
C GLY A 159 -9.95 -3.11 9.76
N ILE A 160 -10.04 -3.10 11.10
CA ILE A 160 -10.17 -1.86 11.88
C ILE A 160 -8.90 -1.66 12.69
N VAL A 161 -8.21 -0.55 12.47
CA VAL A 161 -7.07 -0.10 13.27
C VAL A 161 -7.49 0.02 14.73
N LEU A 162 -6.73 -0.62 15.60
CA LEU A 162 -6.84 -0.49 17.05
C LEU A 162 -5.82 0.56 17.49
N SER A 163 -6.31 1.66 18.05
CA SER A 163 -5.48 2.66 18.72
C SER A 163 -5.80 2.62 20.21
N GLY A 164 -4.78 2.31 21.03
CA GLY A 164 -4.81 2.61 22.46
C GLY A 164 -4.21 3.99 22.72
N ASP A 165 -4.29 4.49 23.96
CA ASP A 165 -3.92 5.88 24.27
C ASP A 165 -2.45 6.24 23.96
N PHE A 166 -1.51 5.27 23.94
CA PHE A 166 -0.06 5.55 23.80
C PHE A 166 0.75 4.60 22.89
N ASP A 167 0.14 3.57 22.29
CA ASP A 167 0.82 2.60 21.43
C ASP A 167 0.07 2.42 20.10
N TYR A 168 0.26 3.35 19.17
CA TYR A 168 -0.29 3.29 17.82
C TYR A 168 0.74 3.74 16.77
N ASP A 169 0.55 3.33 15.51
CA ASP A 169 1.34 3.79 14.38
C ASP A 169 1.07 5.30 14.14
N TYR A 170 2.01 6.14 14.57
CA TYR A 170 1.88 7.59 14.54
C TYR A 170 1.78 8.14 13.11
N LEU A 171 2.57 7.60 12.18
CA LEU A 171 2.57 8.08 10.80
C LEU A 171 1.24 7.78 10.13
N TRP A 172 0.70 6.57 10.32
CA TRP A 172 -0.60 6.18 9.78
C TRP A 172 -1.76 7.01 10.33
N THR A 173 -1.88 7.09 11.67
CA THR A 173 -3.09 7.62 12.31
C THR A 173 -3.07 9.12 12.49
N VAL A 174 -1.92 9.72 12.82
CA VAL A 174 -1.82 11.14 13.19
C VAL A 174 -1.20 11.97 12.08
N ALA A 175 -0.02 11.60 11.58
CA ALA A 175 0.68 12.43 10.61
C ALA A 175 -0.03 12.45 9.25
N ASN A 176 -0.41 11.28 8.74
CA ASN A 176 -1.03 11.13 7.43
C ASN A 176 -2.57 11.09 7.48
N GLY A 177 -3.15 10.77 8.64
CA GLY A 177 -4.61 10.76 8.81
C GLY A 177 -5.34 9.76 7.90
N TYR A 178 -4.75 8.59 7.62
CA TYR A 178 -5.34 7.58 6.73
C TYR A 178 -6.64 6.97 7.26
N GLY A 179 -6.95 7.22 8.53
CA GLY A 179 -8.16 6.76 9.19
C GLY A 179 -7.99 5.37 9.80
N THR A 180 -9.12 4.77 10.17
CA THR A 180 -9.15 3.51 10.93
C THR A 180 -9.41 2.28 10.08
N ALA A 181 -9.62 2.42 8.77
CA ALA A 181 -9.82 1.30 7.87
C ALA A 181 -8.48 0.82 7.28
N ILE A 182 -8.23 -0.48 7.34
CA ILE A 182 -7.09 -1.10 6.64
C ILE A 182 -7.42 -1.20 5.15
N PRO A 183 -6.47 -0.91 4.24
CA PRO A 183 -6.63 -1.09 2.80
C PRO A 183 -7.14 -2.49 2.47
N SER A 184 -8.20 -2.58 1.68
CA SER A 184 -8.73 -3.88 1.24
C SER A 184 -7.69 -4.66 0.43
N GLY A 185 -6.77 -3.96 -0.25
CA GLY A 185 -5.63 -4.55 -0.93
C GLY A 185 -4.70 -5.35 -0.03
N TRP A 186 -4.51 -4.94 1.24
CA TRP A 186 -3.73 -5.69 2.21
C TRP A 186 -4.43 -6.98 2.64
N LEU A 187 -5.76 -6.92 2.79
CA LEU A 187 -6.55 -8.03 3.32
C LEU A 187 -6.68 -9.20 2.33
N ILE A 188 -6.45 -8.97 1.03
CA ILE A 188 -6.39 -10.02 0.01
C ILE A 188 -5.26 -11.01 0.28
N ALA A 189 -4.17 -10.56 0.91
CA ALA A 189 -3.04 -11.43 1.18
C ALA A 189 -3.35 -12.44 2.29
N LEU A 190 -4.07 -12.02 3.33
CA LEU A 190 -4.25 -12.79 4.58
C LEU A 190 -4.67 -14.27 4.41
N PRO A 191 -5.57 -14.66 3.47
CA PRO A 191 -5.91 -16.06 3.24
C PRO A 191 -4.74 -16.97 2.84
N TYR A 192 -3.66 -16.40 2.30
CA TYR A 192 -2.47 -17.12 1.85
C TYR A 192 -1.33 -17.08 2.87
N LEU A 193 -1.50 -16.38 3.99
CA LEU A 193 -0.44 -16.11 4.97
C LEU A 193 -0.61 -16.86 6.27
N ARG A 194 0.52 -17.05 6.92
CA ARG A 194 0.65 -17.54 8.30
C ARG A 194 1.26 -16.44 9.16
N ASN A 195 1.25 -16.65 10.47
CA ASN A 195 1.85 -15.72 11.42
C ASN A 195 3.34 -15.45 11.10
N ASN A 196 3.77 -14.20 11.27
CA ASN A 196 5.09 -13.67 10.88
C ASN A 196 5.38 -13.65 9.37
N ALA A 197 4.34 -13.59 8.52
CA ALA A 197 4.54 -13.48 7.08
C ALA A 197 5.16 -12.13 6.65
N HIS A 198 5.88 -12.15 5.52
CA HIS A 198 6.42 -11.00 4.81
C HIS A 198 5.87 -10.99 3.38
N VAL A 199 5.18 -9.92 3.02
CA VAL A 199 4.51 -9.76 1.73
C VAL A 199 4.79 -8.39 1.15
N ARG A 200 4.93 -8.33 -0.17
CA ARG A 200 4.95 -7.08 -0.91
C ARG A 200 3.71 -6.95 -1.77
N LEU A 201 3.14 -5.76 -1.82
CA LEU A 201 1.88 -5.48 -2.53
C LEU A 201 2.02 -4.25 -3.41
N ILE A 202 1.49 -4.34 -4.62
CA ILE A 202 1.18 -3.16 -5.45
C ILE A 202 -0.33 -2.98 -5.35
N VAL A 203 -0.77 -1.85 -4.79
CA VAL A 203 -2.17 -1.61 -4.47
C VAL A 203 -2.65 -0.37 -5.22
N PRO A 204 -3.62 -0.52 -6.15
CA PRO A 204 -4.23 0.63 -6.80
C PRO A 204 -5.07 1.41 -5.79
N SER A 205 -5.27 2.69 -6.06
CA SER A 205 -6.01 3.65 -5.21
C SER A 205 -7.34 3.11 -4.71
N LYS A 206 -8.13 2.48 -5.58
CA LYS A 206 -9.44 1.89 -5.26
C LYS A 206 -9.38 0.84 -4.13
N MET A 207 -8.22 0.21 -3.95
CA MET A 207 -7.98 -0.82 -2.93
C MET A 207 -7.10 -0.31 -1.78
N GLY A 208 -6.74 0.98 -1.80
CA GLY A 208 -5.90 1.67 -0.81
C GLY A 208 -6.67 2.30 0.34
N HIS A 209 -5.96 3.09 1.15
CA HIS A 209 -6.54 3.94 2.19
C HIS A 209 -7.27 5.16 1.59
N THR A 210 -7.96 5.93 2.44
CA THR A 210 -8.81 7.06 2.02
C THR A 210 -8.07 8.07 1.14
N THR A 211 -6.84 8.44 1.50
CA THR A 211 -6.01 9.38 0.72
C THR A 211 -5.67 8.82 -0.65
N ALA A 212 -5.32 7.53 -0.76
CA ALA A 212 -5.08 6.86 -2.04
C ALA A 212 -6.29 6.98 -2.96
N GLN A 213 -7.49 6.67 -2.45
CA GLN A 213 -8.75 6.76 -3.20
C GLN A 213 -9.08 8.17 -3.64
N GLN A 214 -8.86 9.17 -2.79
CA GLN A 214 -9.17 10.57 -3.07
C GLN A 214 -8.30 11.13 -4.22
N TYR A 215 -7.02 10.76 -4.25
CA TYR A 215 -6.06 11.29 -5.22
C TYR A 215 -5.77 10.33 -6.38
N VAL A 216 -6.46 9.18 -6.42
CA VAL A 216 -6.23 8.12 -7.41
C VAL A 216 -4.73 7.76 -7.47
N ASN A 217 -4.13 7.59 -6.30
CA ASN A 217 -2.71 7.34 -6.15
C ASN A 217 -2.44 5.87 -5.80
N PRO A 218 -1.68 5.12 -6.62
CA PRO A 218 -1.26 3.76 -6.30
C PRO A 218 -0.04 3.77 -5.36
N TYR A 219 0.02 2.76 -4.49
CA TYR A 219 1.12 2.58 -3.53
C TYR A 219 1.72 1.19 -3.61
N PHE A 220 3.03 1.13 -3.44
CA PHE A 220 3.78 -0.08 -3.18
C PHE A 220 3.95 -0.24 -1.66
N TYR A 221 3.72 -1.45 -1.16
CA TYR A 221 3.88 -1.80 0.24
C TYR A 221 4.89 -2.94 0.38
N ASP A 222 5.89 -2.74 1.23
CA ASP A 222 6.75 -3.79 1.76
C ASP A 222 6.31 -4.10 3.20
N ILE A 223 5.39 -5.05 3.37
CA ILE A 223 4.86 -5.46 4.67
C ILE A 223 5.73 -6.57 5.23
N ARG A 224 6.78 -6.14 5.95
CA ARG A 224 7.82 -6.98 6.55
C ARG A 224 7.31 -7.92 7.63
N LYS A 225 6.15 -7.63 8.21
CA LYS A 225 5.55 -8.51 9.22
C LYS A 225 4.04 -8.40 9.21
N PHE A 226 3.36 -9.53 9.09
CA PHE A 226 2.00 -9.77 9.59
C PHE A 226 2.10 -10.72 10.78
N GLU A 227 1.90 -10.23 12.00
CA GLU A 227 2.02 -11.01 13.24
C GLU A 227 0.71 -10.99 14.02
N LYS A 228 0.29 -12.13 14.56
CA LYS A 228 -0.82 -12.16 15.53
C LYS A 228 -0.37 -11.50 16.83
N ALA A 229 -1.18 -10.58 17.36
CA ALA A 229 -0.90 -9.98 18.65
C ALA A 229 -0.76 -11.09 19.71
N LYS A 230 0.34 -11.02 20.49
CA LYS A 230 0.61 -11.97 21.56
C LYS A 230 -0.39 -11.73 22.69
N SER A 231 -1.00 -12.80 23.19
CA SER A 231 -1.86 -12.79 24.39
C SER A 231 -1.07 -12.48 25.65
#